data_AF-E1THS9-F1
#
_entry.id   AF-E1THS9-F1
#
_cell.length_a   1.000
_cell.length_b   1.000
_cell.length_c   1.000
_cell.angle_alpha   90.00
_cell.angle_beta   90.00
_cell.angle_gamma   90.00
#
_symmetry.space_group_name_H-M   'P 1'
#
loop_
_entity.id
_entity.type
_entity.pdbx_description
1 polymer ?
#
loop_
_entity_poly.entity_id
_entity_poly.type
_entity_poly.pdbx_seq_one_letter_code
_entity_poly.pdbx_strand_id
1 'polypeptide(L)'
;MNDLKTAPTDRALAALRYQTAARDLEHIVRNIAARYIVQQVPLTWRLLHAIEAEALADLGFASRHDALMLGLFQRPSDLPYPETDETVDFGVSTALPAVFAFAVSAYEDAARGAAQQASQETAPRRVQAWGD
;
A
#
# COMPACT_ATOMS: atom_id res chain seq x y z
N MET A 1 40.65 -19.82 -11.63
CA MET A 1 39.82 -19.47 -12.81
C MET A 1 38.48 -20.19 -12.67
N ASN A 2 37.52 -19.65 -11.90
CA ASN A 2 36.18 -20.25 -11.73
C ASN A 2 35.19 -19.17 -11.26
N ASP A 3 34.81 -18.26 -12.17
CA ASP A 3 34.08 -17.03 -11.82
C ASP A 3 32.81 -16.79 -12.67
N LEU A 4 32.15 -17.83 -13.20
CA LEU A 4 31.04 -17.62 -14.15
C LEU A 4 29.73 -18.36 -13.87
N LYS A 5 29.58 -19.10 -12.76
CA LYS A 5 28.34 -19.88 -12.47
C LYS A 5 27.50 -19.37 -11.29
N THR A 6 28.00 -18.40 -10.52
CA THR A 6 27.32 -17.85 -9.33
C THR A 6 26.39 -16.67 -9.63
N ALA A 7 26.60 -15.92 -10.71
CA ALA A 7 25.84 -14.71 -11.04
C ALA A 7 24.32 -14.90 -11.30
N PRO A 8 23.84 -15.94 -12.01
CA PRO A 8 22.40 -16.06 -12.29
C PRO A 8 21.59 -16.49 -11.06
N THR A 9 22.19 -17.28 -10.17
CA THR A 9 21.53 -17.78 -8.95
C THR A 9 21.39 -16.67 -7.90
N ASP A 10 22.41 -15.82 -7.75
CA ASP A 10 22.38 -14.66 -6.85
C ASP A 10 21.32 -13.63 -7.28
N ARG A 11 21.24 -13.33 -8.59
CA ARG A 11 20.22 -12.41 -9.14
C ARG A 11 18.79 -12.94 -8.96
N ALA A 12 18.58 -14.24 -9.13
CA ALA A 12 17.27 -14.87 -8.88
C ALA A 12 16.89 -14.83 -7.39
N LEU A 13 17.86 -15.03 -6.49
CA LEU A 13 17.64 -14.94 -5.05
C LEU A 13 17.34 -13.50 -4.61
N ALA A 14 18.05 -12.52 -5.17
CA ALA A 14 17.78 -11.09 -4.96
C ALA A 14 16.39 -10.68 -5.48
N ALA A 15 15.98 -11.17 -6.65
CA ALA A 15 14.65 -10.92 -7.20
C ALA A 15 13.54 -11.54 -6.35
N LEU A 16 13.74 -12.75 -5.81
CA LEU A 16 12.79 -13.39 -4.91
C LEU A 16 12.66 -12.62 -3.60
N ARG A 17 13.78 -12.19 -3.01
CA ARG A 17 13.80 -11.32 -1.82
C ARG A 17 13.09 -10.00 -2.07
N TYR A 18 13.29 -9.40 -3.25
CA TYR A 18 12.57 -8.20 -3.66
C TYR A 18 11.06 -8.39 -3.71
N GLN A 19 10.59 -9.48 -4.33
CA GLN A 19 9.16 -9.78 -4.38
C GLN A 19 8.58 -10.03 -2.99
N THR A 20 9.30 -10.73 -2.11
CA THR A 20 8.87 -10.94 -0.74
C THR A 20 8.79 -9.63 0.04
N ALA A 21 9.80 -8.76 -0.07
CA ALA A 21 9.80 -7.46 0.58
C ALA A 21 8.70 -6.52 0.05
N ALA A 22 8.44 -6.53 -1.27
CA ALA A 22 7.35 -5.75 -1.85
C ALA A 22 5.98 -6.21 -1.35
N ARG A 23 5.78 -7.52 -1.20
CA ARG A 23 4.53 -8.09 -0.67
C ARG A 23 4.35 -7.81 0.82
N ASP A 24 5.44 -7.85 1.57
CA ASP A 24 5.46 -7.49 3.00
C ASP A 24 5.10 -6.01 3.18
N LEU A 25 5.72 -5.14 2.39
CA LEU A 25 5.41 -3.71 2.35
C LEU A 25 3.94 -3.47 1.99
N GLU A 26 3.38 -4.15 0.99
CA GLU A 26 1.96 -4.04 0.65
C GLU A 26 1.08 -4.40 1.85
N HIS A 27 1.34 -5.51 2.54
CA HIS A 27 0.57 -5.90 3.72
C HIS A 27 0.68 -4.89 4.86
N ILE A 28 1.89 -4.38 5.15
CA ILE A 28 2.13 -3.36 6.18
C ILE A 28 1.33 -2.09 5.85
N VAL A 29 1.46 -1.57 4.63
CA VAL A 29 0.75 -0.35 4.19
C VAL A 29 -0.76 -0.53 4.27
N ARG A 30 -1.29 -1.67 3.80
CA ARG A 30 -2.74 -1.96 3.90
C ARG A 30 -3.21 -2.01 5.36
N ASN A 31 -2.43 -2.61 6.26
CA ASN A 31 -2.78 -2.70 7.67
C ASN A 31 -2.78 -1.31 8.34
N ILE A 32 -1.77 -0.49 8.07
CA ILE A 32 -1.69 0.90 8.54
C ILE A 32 -2.88 1.71 7.99
N ALA A 33 -3.10 1.67 6.67
CA ALA A 33 -4.20 2.38 6.02
C ALA A 33 -5.58 1.95 6.56
N ALA A 34 -5.79 0.65 6.80
CA ALA A 34 -7.04 0.13 7.37
C ALA A 34 -7.37 0.78 8.72
N ARG A 35 -6.37 1.04 9.57
CA ARG A 35 -6.57 1.72 10.86
C ARG A 35 -7.09 3.14 10.68
N TYR A 36 -6.64 3.86 9.66
CA TYR A 36 -7.10 5.23 9.37
C TYR A 36 -8.46 5.25 8.67
N ILE A 37 -8.72 4.28 7.80
CA ILE A 37 -10.02 4.07 7.14
C ILE A 37 -11.12 3.80 8.18
N VAL A 38 -10.86 2.94 9.16
CA VAL A 38 -11.80 2.66 10.27
C VAL A 38 -12.08 3.92 11.10
N GLN A 39 -11.08 4.78 11.25
CA GLN A 39 -11.22 6.08 11.92
C GLN A 39 -11.86 7.16 11.03
N GLN A 40 -12.25 6.81 9.80
CA GLN A 40 -12.85 7.71 8.80
C GLN A 40 -11.98 8.96 8.49
N VAL A 41 -10.66 8.81 8.59
CA VAL A 41 -9.73 9.90 8.26
C VAL A 41 -9.57 9.98 6.74
N PRO A 42 -9.80 11.14 6.10
CA PRO A 42 -9.63 11.29 4.66
C PRO A 42 -8.15 11.14 4.27
N LEU A 43 -7.91 10.60 3.07
CA LEU A 43 -6.56 10.46 2.54
C LEU A 43 -6.00 11.82 2.10
N THR A 44 -5.22 12.45 2.98
CA THR A 44 -4.51 13.71 2.71
C THR A 44 -3.04 13.45 2.40
N TRP A 45 -2.36 14.43 1.81
CA TRP A 45 -0.92 14.33 1.56
C TRP A 45 -0.12 14.09 2.84
N ARG A 46 -0.43 14.83 3.92
CA ARG A 46 0.22 14.64 5.22
C ARG A 46 0.00 13.24 5.79
N LEU A 47 -1.20 12.67 5.64
CA LEU A 47 -1.46 11.29 6.05
C LEU A 47 -0.70 10.29 5.17
N LEU A 48 -0.59 10.55 3.87
CA LEU A 48 0.15 9.70 2.94
C LEU A 48 1.64 9.61 3.32
N HIS A 49 2.27 10.75 3.64
CA HIS A 49 3.65 10.78 4.14
C HIS A 49 3.79 10.11 5.51
N ALA A 50 2.80 10.23 6.39
CA ALA A 50 2.80 9.52 7.68
C ALA A 50 2.74 7.99 7.48
N ILE A 51 1.88 7.51 6.57
CA ILE A 51 1.80 6.09 6.20
C ILE A 51 3.12 5.61 5.59
N GLU A 52 3.76 6.41 4.73
CA GLU A 52 5.08 6.09 4.17
C GLU A 52 6.15 5.96 5.25
N ALA A 53 6.26 6.92 6.15
CA ALA A 53 7.23 6.88 7.24
C ALA A 53 6.99 5.67 8.17
N GLU A 54 5.74 5.39 8.53
CA GLU A 54 5.37 4.24 9.37
C GLU A 54 5.66 2.92 8.64
N ALA A 55 5.30 2.79 7.37
CA ALA A 55 5.54 1.58 6.58
C ALA A 55 7.02 1.31 6.36
N LEU A 56 7.83 2.34 6.10
CA LEU A 56 9.27 2.18 5.97
C LEU A 56 9.94 1.83 7.30
N ALA A 57 9.45 2.37 8.42
CA ALA A 57 9.93 2.02 9.75
C ALA A 57 9.57 0.56 10.12
N ASP A 58 8.33 0.15 9.88
CA ASP A 58 7.86 -1.22 10.12
C ASP A 58 8.54 -2.23 9.20
N LEU A 59 8.72 -1.91 7.91
CA LEU A 59 9.48 -2.73 6.98
C LEU A 59 10.95 -2.82 7.40
N GLY A 60 11.55 -1.73 7.89
CA GLY A 60 12.90 -1.74 8.43
C GLY A 60 13.07 -2.65 9.64
N PHE A 61 12.04 -2.72 10.50
CA PHE A 61 12.01 -3.62 11.65
C PHE A 61 11.78 -5.09 11.24
N ALA A 62 10.89 -5.34 10.28
CA ALA A 62 10.62 -6.68 9.73
C ALA A 62 11.81 -7.23 8.91
N SER A 63 12.45 -6.36 8.13
CA SER A 63 13.58 -6.64 7.23
C SER A 63 14.93 -6.35 7.90
N ARG A 64 15.10 -6.85 9.13
CA ARG A 64 16.31 -6.81 9.98
C ARG A 64 17.65 -7.21 9.34
N HIS A 65 17.69 -7.58 8.04
CA HIS A 65 18.87 -8.08 7.35
C HIS A 65 19.27 -7.35 6.06
N ASP A 66 18.49 -6.41 5.52
CA ASP A 66 18.80 -5.91 4.17
C ASP A 66 18.50 -4.41 3.99
N ALA A 67 19.30 -3.57 4.63
CA ALA A 67 19.28 -2.11 4.45
C ALA A 67 19.57 -1.67 3.01
N LEU A 68 20.28 -2.51 2.24
CA LEU A 68 20.53 -2.31 0.81
C LEU A 68 19.26 -2.55 -0.02
N MET A 69 18.45 -3.56 0.30
CA MET A 69 17.12 -3.74 -0.28
C MET A 69 16.16 -2.60 0.05
N LEU A 70 16.19 -2.07 1.28
CA LEU A 70 15.33 -0.94 1.68
C LEU A 70 15.58 0.30 0.81
N GLY A 71 16.84 0.57 0.45
CA GLY A 71 17.20 1.66 -0.44
C GLY A 71 16.59 1.55 -1.85
N LEU A 72 16.18 0.36 -2.29
CA LEU A 72 15.49 0.17 -3.57
C LEU A 72 14.01 0.58 -3.52
N PHE A 73 13.42 0.61 -2.33
CA PHE A 73 12.04 1.04 -2.11
C PHE A 73 11.94 2.51 -1.67
N GLN A 74 13.06 3.14 -1.35
CA GLN A 74 13.09 4.56 -1.03
C GLN A 74 12.69 5.40 -2.25
N ARG A 75 11.90 6.45 -1.99
CA ARG A 75 11.46 7.43 -2.99
C ARG A 75 12.65 7.92 -3.82
N PRO A 76 12.55 7.98 -5.17
CA PRO A 76 13.45 8.82 -5.96
C PRO A 76 13.26 10.28 -5.50
N SER A 77 14.28 10.87 -4.92
CA SER A 77 14.24 12.19 -4.24
C SER A 77 13.91 13.39 -5.15
N ASP A 78 13.60 13.13 -6.41
CA ASP A 78 13.49 14.11 -7.50
C ASP A 78 12.08 14.70 -7.64
N LEU A 79 11.07 14.15 -6.95
CA LEU A 79 9.68 14.62 -7.03
C LEU A 79 9.26 15.32 -5.71
N PRO A 80 9.05 16.64 -5.71
CA PRO A 80 8.49 17.34 -4.57
C PRO A 80 6.99 17.03 -4.47
N TYR A 81 6.62 16.13 -3.56
CA TYR A 81 5.24 15.92 -3.18
C TYR A 81 4.85 16.93 -2.09
N PRO A 82 3.66 17.54 -2.15
CA PRO A 82 3.22 18.46 -1.11
C PRO A 82 3.08 17.73 0.23
N GLU A 83 3.30 18.45 1.35
CA GLU A 83 3.18 17.95 2.73
C GLU A 83 1.95 18.53 3.44
N THR A 84 0.95 18.96 2.66
CA THR A 84 -0.23 19.68 3.15
C THR A 84 -1.32 18.74 3.68
N ASP A 85 -2.28 19.26 4.44
CA ASP A 85 -3.52 18.54 4.80
C ASP A 85 -4.54 18.51 3.66
N GLU A 86 -4.14 18.87 2.44
CA GLU A 86 -5.01 18.79 1.27
C GLU A 86 -5.28 17.33 0.90
N THR A 87 -6.46 17.10 0.33
CA THR A 87 -6.83 15.79 -0.22
C THR A 87 -5.80 15.38 -1.27
N VAL A 88 -5.41 14.11 -1.20
CA VAL A 88 -4.41 13.59 -2.13
C VAL A 88 -4.97 13.63 -3.56
N ASP A 89 -4.20 14.21 -4.49
CA ASP A 89 -4.52 14.22 -5.92
C ASP A 89 -3.24 14.02 -6.72
N PHE A 90 -3.08 12.83 -7.31
CA PHE A 90 -1.83 12.47 -8.00
C PHE A 90 -1.74 13.01 -9.43
N GLY A 91 -2.77 13.73 -9.91
CA GLY A 91 -2.84 14.25 -11.28
C GLY A 91 -2.49 13.20 -12.34
N VAL A 92 -1.56 13.53 -13.25
CA VAL A 92 -1.06 12.67 -14.34
C VAL A 92 0.27 11.98 -14.02
N SER A 93 0.75 12.04 -12.77
CA SER A 93 2.08 11.56 -12.41
C SER A 93 2.18 10.04 -12.52
N THR A 94 3.03 9.56 -13.43
CA THR A 94 3.19 8.12 -13.74
C THR A 94 4.25 7.42 -12.88
N ALA A 95 5.05 8.19 -12.14
CA ALA A 95 6.09 7.67 -11.25
C ALA A 95 5.67 7.90 -9.79
N LEU A 96 4.87 6.98 -9.25
CA LEU A 96 4.47 6.98 -7.85
C LEU A 96 5.33 5.99 -7.04
N PRO A 97 5.77 6.34 -5.82
CA PRO A 97 6.31 5.38 -4.89
C PRO A 97 5.32 4.24 -4.67
N ALA A 98 5.83 3.01 -4.56
CA ALA A 98 4.98 1.83 -4.36
C ALA A 98 4.06 1.97 -3.13
N VAL A 99 4.58 2.55 -2.05
CA VAL A 99 3.82 2.82 -0.81
C VAL A 99 2.59 3.70 -1.08
N PHE A 100 2.74 4.73 -1.89
CA PHE A 100 1.66 5.65 -2.23
C PHE A 100 0.58 4.93 -3.04
N ALA A 101 0.99 4.16 -4.06
CA ALA A 101 0.06 3.36 -4.86
C ALA A 101 -0.73 2.35 -3.99
N PHE A 102 -0.07 1.70 -3.04
CA PHE A 102 -0.73 0.76 -2.13
C PHE A 102 -1.71 1.44 -1.17
N ALA A 103 -1.34 2.59 -0.60
CA ALA A 103 -2.22 3.35 0.28
C ALA A 103 -3.49 3.82 -0.45
N VAL A 104 -3.34 4.37 -1.66
CA VAL A 104 -4.47 4.79 -2.51
C VAL A 104 -5.36 3.61 -2.85
N SER A 105 -4.79 2.52 -3.34
CA SER A 105 -5.56 1.30 -3.64
C SER A 105 -6.32 0.78 -2.42
N ALA A 106 -5.77 0.86 -1.21
CA ALA A 106 -6.46 0.45 0.02
C ALA A 106 -7.67 1.35 0.32
N TYR A 107 -7.53 2.66 0.16
CA TYR A 107 -8.62 3.62 0.34
C TYR A 107 -9.71 3.48 -0.73
N GLU A 108 -9.35 3.28 -1.99
CA GLU A 108 -10.29 3.04 -3.08
C GLU A 108 -11.06 1.72 -2.91
N ASP A 109 -10.40 0.67 -2.42
CA ASP A 109 -11.04 -0.61 -2.11
C ASP A 109 -12.06 -0.46 -0.97
N ALA A 110 -11.69 0.26 0.09
CA ALA A 110 -12.60 0.55 1.19
C ALA A 110 -13.81 1.40 0.77
N ALA A 111 -13.59 2.43 -0.07
CA ALA A 111 -14.66 3.25 -0.61
C ALA A 111 -15.63 2.41 -1.47
N ARG A 112 -15.12 1.49 -2.30
CA ARG A 112 -15.95 0.55 -3.07
C ARG A 112 -16.73 -0.39 -2.16
N GLY A 113 -16.08 -0.97 -1.13
CA GLY A 113 -16.73 -1.84 -0.17
C GLY A 113 -17.89 -1.15 0.58
N ALA A 114 -17.67 0.09 1.03
CA ALA A 114 -18.71 0.89 1.67
C ALA A 114 -19.90 1.17 0.75
N ALA A 115 -19.66 1.49 -0.53
CA ALA A 115 -20.72 1.70 -1.51
C ALA A 115 -21.53 0.41 -1.80
N GLN A 116 -20.86 -0.75 -1.82
CA GLN A 116 -21.53 -2.04 -1.98
C GLN A 116 -22.40 -2.39 -0.77
N GLN A 117 -21.91 -2.15 0.45
CA GLN A 117 -22.69 -2.38 1.68
C GLN A 117 -23.93 -1.48 1.75
N ALA A 118 -23.78 -0.18 1.42
CA ALA A 118 -24.92 0.74 1.36
C ALA A 118 -25.98 0.30 0.33
N SER A 119 -25.54 -0.25 -0.81
CA SER A 119 -26.43 -0.77 -1.85
C SER A 119 -27.18 -2.04 -1.40
N GLN A 120 -26.54 -2.88 -0.59
CA GLN A 120 -27.16 -4.11 -0.03
C GLN A 120 -28.15 -3.80 1.09
N GLU A 121 -27.89 -2.81 1.93
CA GLU A 121 -28.79 -2.39 3.01
C GLU A 121 -30.05 -1.69 2.48
N THR A 122 -29.95 -1.03 1.33
CA THR A 122 -31.08 -0.39 0.65
C THR A 122 -31.93 -1.38 -0.17
N ALA A 123 -31.45 -2.61 -0.40
CA ALA A 123 -32.23 -3.62 -1.09
C ALA A 123 -33.41 -4.06 -0.19
N PRO A 124 -34.67 -3.90 -0.63
CA PRO A 124 -35.81 -4.25 0.19
C PRO A 124 -35.75 -5.75 0.49
N ARG A 125 -35.54 -6.08 1.76
CA ARG A 125 -35.65 -7.44 2.30
C ARG A 125 -37.04 -7.93 1.92
N ARG A 126 -37.14 -8.77 0.89
CA ARG A 126 -38.41 -9.41 0.51
C ARG A 126 -38.89 -10.14 1.76
N VAL A 127 -39.88 -9.55 2.41
CA VAL A 127 -40.67 -10.22 3.43
C VAL A 127 -41.33 -11.36 2.68
N GLN A 128 -40.73 -12.54 2.80
CA GLN A 128 -41.27 -13.76 2.27
C GLN A 128 -42.48 -14.08 3.14
N ALA A 129 -43.64 -13.57 2.71
CA ALA A 129 -44.93 -13.88 3.31
C ALA A 129 -45.15 -15.39 3.15
N TRP A 130 -45.00 -16.14 4.24
CA TRP A 130 -45.61 -17.45 4.35
C TRP A 130 -47.12 -17.24 4.42
N GLY A 131 -47.79 -17.58 3.32
CA GLY A 131 -49.24 -17.60 3.21
C GLY A 131 -49.81 -18.89 3.80
N ASP A 132 -50.87 -18.69 4.58
CA ASP A 132 -52.04 -19.53 4.90
C ASP A 132 -51.91 -21.06 4.84
#